data_AF-A0A918KRE4-F1
#
_entry.id   AF-A0A918KRE4-F1
#
_cell.length_a   1.000
_cell.length_b   1.000
_cell.length_c   1.000
_cell.angle_alpha   90.00
_cell.angle_beta   90.00
_cell.angle_gamma   90.00
#
_symmetry.space_group_name_H-M   'P 1'
#
loop_
_entity.id
_entity.type
_entity.pdbx_description
1 polymer ?
#
loop_
_entity_poly.entity_id
_entity_poly.type
_entity_poly.pdbx_seq_one_letter_code
_entity_poly.pdbx_strand_id
1 'polypeptide(L)' 'MIPNFSVDFFSDVQYEYMTAEISYKGQILCQISQDKGSSNMEIEFFHEQRIVGEQPKMKFPIKDFITLIEDVKGELSTYR' A
#
# COMPACT_ATOMS: atom_id res chain seq x y z
N MET A 1 -0.21 1.23 -13.57
CA MET A 1 -0.67 0.02 -12.85
C MET A 1 0.33 -1.11 -13.07
N ILE A 2 0.93 -1.60 -11.99
CA ILE A 2 1.82 -2.77 -11.99
C ILE A 2 0.94 -4.03 -11.92
N PRO A 3 1.15 -5.06 -12.78
CA PRO A 3 0.34 -6.26 -12.77
C PRO A 3 0.30 -6.96 -11.39
N ASN A 4 -0.89 -7.44 -11.02
CA ASN A 4 -1.20 -8.12 -9.75
C ASN A 4 -1.21 -7.25 -8.49
N PHE A 5 -0.78 -5.98 -8.56
CA PHE A 5 -0.97 -5.04 -7.46
C PHE A 5 -2.27 -4.28 -7.61
N SER A 6 -2.95 -4.06 -6.49
CA SER A 6 -4.03 -3.08 -6.37
C SER A 6 -3.70 -2.13 -5.22
N VAL A 7 -4.20 -0.90 -5.35
CA VAL A 7 -4.03 0.16 -4.35
C VAL A 7 -5.39 0.73 -4.03
N ASP A 8 -5.74 0.77 -2.76
CA ASP A 8 -6.98 1.36 -2.26
C ASP A 8 -6.62 2.51 -1.32
N PHE A 9 -7.15 3.70 -1.60
CA PHE A 9 -6.93 4.89 -0.77
C PHE A 9 -8.12 5.07 0.17
N PHE A 10 -7.86 5.28 1.46
CA PHE A 10 -8.90 5.55 2.45
C PHE A 10 -8.43 6.50 3.55
N SER A 11 -9.41 7.04 4.26
CA SER A 11 -9.23 7.87 5.45
C SER A 11 -10.39 7.66 6.40
N ASP A 12 -10.15 7.93 7.68
CA ASP A 12 -11.23 8.08 8.65
C ASP A 12 -12.02 9.37 8.32
N VAL A 13 -13.30 9.44 8.72
CA VAL A 13 -14.32 10.43 8.30
C VAL A 13 -13.91 11.91 8.49
N GLN A 14 -12.80 12.18 9.20
CA GLN A 14 -12.29 13.51 9.49
C GLN A 14 -11.14 13.99 8.57
N TYR A 15 -10.60 13.14 7.70
CA TYR A 15 -9.45 13.50 6.86
C TYR A 15 -9.62 13.07 5.39
N GLU A 16 -8.90 13.71 4.47
CA GLU A 16 -8.76 13.26 3.07
C GLU A 16 -7.69 12.15 2.98
N TYR A 17 -8.06 11.00 2.43
CA TYR A 17 -7.21 9.88 1.99
C TYR A 17 -5.76 9.86 2.56
N MET A 18 -5.63 9.49 3.84
CA MET A 18 -4.35 9.50 4.56
C MET A 18 -3.58 8.18 4.48
N THR A 19 -4.23 7.14 4.00
CA THR A 19 -3.63 5.80 3.94
C THR A 19 -3.90 5.19 2.58
N ALA A 20 -2.87 4.56 2.02
CA ALA A 20 -2.97 3.71 0.85
C ALA A 20 -2.67 2.27 1.26
N GLU A 21 -3.61 1.35 1.05
CA GLU A 21 -3.39 -0.08 1.21
C GLU A 21 -2.96 -0.68 -0.12
N ILE A 22 -1.92 -1.51 -0.07
CA ILE A 22 -1.38 -2.21 -1.22
C ILE A 22 -1.68 -3.70 -1.06
N SER A 23 -2.38 -4.25 -2.04
CA SER A 23 -2.68 -5.67 -2.15
C SER A 23 -1.94 -6.30 -3.31
N TYR A 24 -1.48 -7.54 -3.16
CA TYR A 24 -0.86 -8.36 -4.20
C TYR A 24 -1.68 -9.64 -4.41
N LYS A 25 -2.18 -9.85 -5.64
CA LYS A 25 -3.07 -10.97 -6.00
C LYS A 25 -4.28 -11.10 -5.06
N GLY A 26 -4.87 -9.96 -4.68
CA GLY A 26 -6.04 -9.89 -3.82
C GLY A 26 -5.75 -10.11 -2.33
N GLN A 27 -4.48 -10.20 -1.93
CA GLN A 27 -4.08 -10.28 -0.53
C GLN A 27 -3.35 -9.00 -0.11
N ILE A 28 -3.79 -8.43 1.02
CA ILE A 28 -3.18 -7.26 1.64
C ILE A 28 -1.72 -7.57 1.99
N LEU A 29 -0.81 -6.71 1.52
CA LEU A 29 0.63 -6.81 1.75
C LEU A 29 1.09 -5.79 2.79
N CYS A 30 0.77 -4.52 2.55
CA CYS A 30 1.21 -3.41 3.38
C CYS A 30 0.28 -2.21 3.21
N GLN A 31 0.44 -1.24 4.10
CA GLN A 31 -0.15 0.08 3.95
C GLN A 31 0.94 1.17 4.03
N ILE A 32 0.71 2.29 3.36
CA ILE A 32 1.51 3.51 3.49
C ILE A 32 0.60 4.57 4.10
N SER A 33 1.02 5.16 5.22
CA SER A 33 0.28 6.25 5.87
C SER A 33 1.05 7.56 5.83
N GLN A 34 0.32 8.67 5.73
CA GLN A 34 0.85 10.04 5.81
C GLN A 34 0.49 10.76 7.11
N ASP A 35 0.10 10.01 8.14
CA ASP A 35 -0.31 10.55 9.45
C ASP A 35 0.75 11.45 10.11
N LYS A 36 2.02 11.21 9.79
CA LYS A 36 3.17 12.01 10.29
C LYS A 36 3.62 13.10 9.32
N GLY A 37 2.79 13.41 8.33
CA GLY A 37 3.04 14.37 7.26
C GLY A 37 3.73 13.74 6.04
N SER A 38 3.60 14.40 4.90
CA SER A 38 4.09 13.91 3.59
C SER A 38 5.59 13.63 3.52
N SER A 39 6.40 14.30 4.36
CA SER A 39 7.84 14.06 4.46
C SER A 39 8.22 12.85 5.33
N ASN A 40 7.29 12.36 6.17
CA ASN A 40 7.54 11.29 7.14
C ASN A 40 6.55 10.13 6.95
N MET A 41 6.20 9.82 5.70
CA MET A 41 5.34 8.67 5.41
C MET A 41 5.99 7.37 5.89
N GLU A 42 5.18 6.49 6.44
CA GLU A 42 5.60 5.20 6.97
C GLU A 42 4.93 4.07 6.20
N ILE A 43 5.65 2.95 6.05
CA ILE A 43 5.14 1.72 5.46
C ILE A 43 5.04 0.65 6.55
N GLU A 44 3.87 0.04 6.68
CA GLU A 44 3.61 -1.06 7.61
C GLU A 44 3.28 -2.33 6.82
N PHE A 45 4.01 -3.42 7.10
CA PHE A 45 3.77 -4.72 6.47
C PHE A 45 2.87 -5.60 7.33
N PHE A 46 1.85 -6.18 6.71
CA PHE A 46 0.98 -7.15 7.36
C PHE A 46 1.62 -8.53 7.27
N HIS A 47 2.22 -8.96 8.38
CA HIS A 47 2.95 -10.23 8.50
C HIS A 47 2.03 -11.42 8.81
N GLU A 48 0.81 -11.15 9.30
CA GLU A 48 -0.18 -12.18 9.60
C GLU A 48 -1.07 -12.46 8.39
N GLN A 49 -0.64 -13.39 7.54
CA GLN A 49 -1.52 -13.95 6.54
C GLN A 49 -2.49 -14.91 7.25
N ARG A 50 -3.79 -14.55 7.37
CA ARG A 50 -4.80 -15.53 7.76
C ARG A 50 -4.74 -16.69 6.75
N ILE A 51 -4.29 -17.86 7.20
CA ILE A 51 -4.21 -19.05 6.36
C ILE A 51 -5.64 -19.53 6.07
N VAL A 52 -6.18 -19.06 4.95
CA VAL A 52 -7.42 -19.59 4.35
C VAL A 52 -7.03 -20.09 2.96
N GLY A 53 -6.55 -21.33 2.88
CA GLY A 53 -6.17 -21.98 1.61
C GLY A 53 -4.78 -21.63 1.08
N GLU A 54 -4.58 -21.80 -0.23
CA GLU A 54 -3.31 -21.56 -0.91
C GLU A 54 -3.04 -20.06 -1.03
N GLN A 55 -2.09 -19.55 -0.26
CA GLN A 55 -1.72 -18.13 -0.27
C GLN A 55 -0.87 -17.82 -1.51
N PRO A 56 -1.09 -16.68 -2.19
CA PRO A 56 -0.19 -16.24 -3.25
C PRO A 56 1.21 -16.04 -2.67
N LYS A 57 2.21 -16.65 -3.31
CA LYS A 57 3.61 -16.38 -2.99
C LYS A 57 3.87 -14.87 -3.19
N MET A 58 4.13 -14.15 -2.11
CA MET A 58 4.49 -12.73 -2.09
C MET A 58 5.90 -12.51 -2.67
N LYS A 59 6.01 -12.71 -3.99
CA LYS A 59 7.25 -12.59 -4.75
C LYS A 59 6.96 -11.88 -6.06
N PHE A 60 7.59 -10.74 -6.24
CA PHE A 60 7.44 -9.86 -7.38
C PHE A 60 8.78 -9.18 -7.70
N PRO A 61 8.96 -8.61 -8.90
CA PRO A 61 10.19 -7.90 -9.25
C PRO A 61 10.43 -6.69 -8.34
N ILE A 62 11.69 -6.48 -7.93
CA ILE A 62 12.07 -5.35 -7.07
C ILE A 62 11.71 -4.02 -7.73
N LYS A 63 12.01 -3.89 -9.04
CA LYS A 63 11.72 -2.68 -9.81
C LYS A 63 10.24 -2.32 -9.74
N ASP A 64 9.38 -3.31 -9.92
CA ASP A 64 7.93 -3.14 -9.94
C ASP A 64 7.42 -2.63 -8.59
N PHE A 65 7.94 -3.19 -7.49
CA PHE A 65 7.60 -2.75 -6.14
C PHE A 65 8.11 -1.33 -5.84
N ILE A 66 9.35 -1.00 -6.19
CA ILE A 66 9.89 0.36 -5.98
C ILE A 66 9.08 1.39 -6.76
N THR A 67 8.77 1.12 -8.04
CA THR A 67 7.93 2.02 -8.85
C THR A 67 6.56 2.21 -8.23
N LEU A 68 5.91 1.12 -7.77
CA LEU A 68 4.63 1.21 -7.07
C LEU A 68 4.71 2.10 -5.82
N ILE A 69 5.74 1.94 -4.99
CA ILE A 69 5.90 2.73 -3.76
C ILE A 69 6.09 4.22 -4.08
N GLU A 70 6.91 4.56 -5.08
CA GLU A 70 7.10 5.97 -5.47
C GLU A 70 5.83 6.58 -6.06
N ASP A 71 5.08 5.82 -6.87
CA ASP A 71 3.79 6.26 -7.43
C ASP A 71 2.78 6.54 -6.30
N VAL A 72 2.61 5.61 -5.36
CA VAL A 72 1.67 5.74 -4.23
C VAL A 72 2.07 6.89 -3.30
N LYS A 73 3.36 7.03 -3.00
CA LYS A 73 3.87 8.16 -2.21
C LYS A 73 3.61 9.50 -2.90
N GLY A 74 3.80 9.56 -4.21
CA GLY A 74 3.50 10.74 -5.02
C GLY A 74 2.03 11.11 -4.95
N GLU A 75 1.14 10.12 -5.08
CA GLU A 75 -0.32 10.30 -4.99
C GLU A 75 -0.75 10.74 -3.58
N LEU A 76 -0.29 10.07 -2.53
CA LEU A 76 -0.56 10.45 -1.13
C LEU A 76 -0.15 11.91 -0.84
N SER A 77 0.98 12.35 -1.38
CA SER A 77 1.50 13.72 -1.20
C SER A 77 0.62 14.80 -1.84
N THR A 78 -0.37 14.43 -2.66
CA THR A 78 -1.34 15.37 -3.25
C THR A 78 -2.53 15.68 -2.35
N TYR A 79 -2.80 14.83 -1.34
CA TYR A 79 -3.87 15.03 -0.36
C TYR A 79 -3.37 15.89 0.81
N ARG A 80 -4.24 16.74 1.37
CA ARG A 80 -3.89 17.75 2.39
C ARG A 80 -4.48 17.46 3.75
#